data_AF-A0A0C9UMU7-F1
#
_entry.id   AF-A0A0C9UMU7-F1
#
_cell.length_a   1.000
_cell.length_b   1.000
_cell.length_c   1.000
_cell.angle_alpha   90.00
_cell.angle_beta   90.00
_cell.angle_gamma   90.00
#
_symmetry.space_group_name_H-M   'P 1'
#
loop_
_entity.id
_entity.type
_entity.pdbx_description
1 polymer ?
#
loop_
_entity_poly.entity_id
_entity_poly.type
_entity_poly.pdbx_seq_one_letter_code
_entity_poly.pdbx_strand_id
1 'polypeptide(L)'
;MTMTSKYQGIQQFTEQAKWNLMAAHDAIIKKEVSALYELGASDEQEWFVDEIIGHRWTNNGKIDFQVKWTLGDITWEPLHECNKFEALERYLEIHEINNPWQLPRRH
;
A
#
# COMPACT_ATOMS: atom_id res chain seq x y z
N MET A 1 2.08 42.99 -48.91
CA MET A 1 3.51 42.65 -48.74
C MET A 1 3.77 42.53 -47.25
N THR A 2 3.91 41.32 -46.73
CA THR A 2 4.17 41.09 -45.31
C THR A 2 5.65 41.41 -45.03
N MET A 3 5.91 42.43 -44.20
CA MET A 3 7.25 42.72 -43.72
C MET A 3 7.67 41.59 -42.77
N THR A 4 8.56 40.72 -43.23
CA THR A 4 9.19 39.72 -42.38
C THR A 4 10.10 40.44 -41.39
N SER A 5 9.88 40.19 -40.10
CA SER A 5 10.68 40.75 -39.01
C SER A 5 12.15 40.36 -39.19
N LYS A 6 13.09 41.32 -39.10
CA LYS A 6 14.55 41.08 -39.21
C LYS A 6 15.11 40.06 -38.21
N TYR A 7 14.30 39.63 -37.24
CA TYR A 7 14.64 38.68 -36.19
C TYR A 7 13.84 37.38 -36.27
N GLN A 8 13.20 37.08 -37.41
CA GLN A 8 12.35 35.89 -37.57
C GLN A 8 13.05 34.59 -37.14
N GLY A 9 14.33 34.40 -37.51
CA GLY A 9 15.08 33.20 -37.10
C GLY A 9 15.34 33.12 -35.59
N ILE A 10 15.58 34.26 -34.92
CA ILE A 10 15.76 34.31 -33.47
C ILE A 10 14.42 34.00 -32.78
N GLN A 11 13.32 34.56 -33.28
CA GLN A 11 11.97 34.32 -32.76
C GLN A 11 11.60 32.83 -32.86
N GLN A 12 11.81 32.23 -34.04
CA GLN A 12 11.58 30.79 -34.28
C GLN A 12 12.42 29.92 -33.34
N PHE A 13 13.70 30.25 -33.14
CA PHE A 13 14.56 29.52 -32.21
C PHE A 13 14.05 29.63 -30.77
N THR A 14 13.67 30.82 -30.31
CA THR A 14 13.16 31.01 -28.95
C THR A 14 11.83 30.31 -28.71
N GLU A 15 10.93 30.32 -29.69
CA GLU A 15 9.66 29.61 -29.64
C GLU A 15 9.87 28.10 -29.61
N GLN A 16 10.76 27.59 -30.45
CA GLN A 16 11.10 26.17 -30.48
C GLN A 16 11.78 25.72 -29.18
N ALA A 17 12.71 26.52 -28.64
CA ALA A 17 13.37 26.23 -27.37
C ALA A 17 12.37 26.17 -26.22
N LYS A 18 11.43 27.12 -26.16
CA LYS A 18 10.34 27.13 -25.18
C LYS A 18 9.48 25.87 -25.28
N TRP A 19 9.13 25.46 -26.50
CA TRP A 19 8.33 24.26 -26.73
C TRP A 19 9.06 22.99 -26.31
N ASN A 20 10.34 22.87 -26.65
CA ASN A 20 11.17 21.73 -26.28
C ASN A 20 11.32 21.59 -24.76
N LEU A 21 11.49 22.70 -24.04
CA LEU A 21 11.58 22.69 -22.58
C LEU A 21 10.26 22.26 -21.94
N MET A 22 9.12 22.72 -22.46
CA MET A 22 7.79 22.35 -21.97
C MET A 22 7.50 20.86 -22.23
N ALA A 23 7.81 20.37 -23.43
CA ALA A 23 7.65 18.96 -23.77
C ALA A 23 8.55 18.05 -22.94
N ALA A 24 9.80 18.46 -22.68
CA ALA A 24 10.72 17.71 -21.82
C ALA A 24 10.21 17.66 -20.37
N HIS A 25 9.71 18.78 -19.85
CA HIS A 25 9.11 18.84 -18.51
C HIS A 25 7.92 17.88 -18.37
N ASP A 26 6.97 17.91 -19.32
CA ASP A 26 5.80 17.02 -19.29
C ASP A 26 6.20 15.54 -19.39
N ALA A 27 7.21 15.22 -20.20
CA ALA A 27 7.73 13.86 -20.34
C ALA A 27 8.39 13.34 -19.05
N ILE A 28 9.15 14.20 -18.36
CA ILE A 28 9.79 13.85 -17.08
C ILE A 28 8.73 13.58 -16.02
N ILE A 29 7.74 14.47 -15.86
CA ILE A 29 6.68 14.28 -14.87
C ILE A 29 5.88 13.01 -15.16
N LYS A 30 5.51 12.77 -16.41
CA LYS A 30 4.74 11.58 -16.78
C LYS A 30 5.48 10.29 -16.44
N LYS A 31 6.79 10.26 -16.68
CA LYS A 31 7.63 9.09 -16.38
C LYS A 31 7.71 8.84 -14.88
N GLU A 32 7.92 9.89 -14.09
CA GLU A 32 8.13 9.75 -12.64
C GLU A 32 6.84 9.43 -11.90
N VAL A 33 5.72 10.00 -12.35
CA VAL A 33 4.40 9.63 -11.83
C VAL A 33 4.10 8.16 -12.14
N SER A 34 4.36 7.69 -13.37
CA SER A 34 4.14 6.28 -13.74
C SER A 34 4.97 5.33 -12.88
N ALA A 35 6.26 5.63 -12.70
CA ALA A 35 7.15 4.80 -11.88
C ALA A 35 6.72 4.75 -10.40
N LEU A 36 6.21 5.86 -9.86
CA LEU A 36 5.67 5.89 -8.50
C LEU A 36 4.37 5.07 -8.37
N TYR A 37 3.49 5.11 -9.37
CA TYR A 37 2.29 4.27 -9.38
C TYR A 37 2.64 2.78 -9.52
N GLU A 38 3.60 2.41 -10.36
CA GLU A 38 4.06 1.02 -10.51
C GLU A 38 4.69 0.48 -9.21
N LEU A 39 5.42 1.32 -8.47
CA LEU A 39 5.96 0.95 -7.16
C LEU A 39 4.87 0.73 -6.09
N GLY A 40 3.77 1.47 -6.17
CA GLY A 40 2.62 1.34 -5.27
C GLY A 40 1.58 0.30 -5.70
N ALA A 41 1.63 -0.14 -6.96
CA ALA A 41 0.70 -1.09 -7.58
C ALA A 41 1.21 -2.53 -7.60
N SER A 42 2.18 -2.86 -6.74
CA SER A 42 2.29 -4.23 -6.29
C SER A 42 0.97 -4.60 -5.61
N ASP A 43 0.18 -5.47 -6.23
CA ASP A 43 -1.04 -6.07 -5.63
C ASP A 43 -0.74 -6.81 -4.31
N GLU A 44 0.54 -6.92 -3.94
CA GLU A 44 1.01 -7.28 -2.60
C GLU A 44 0.99 -6.07 -1.65
N GLN A 45 -0.10 -5.29 -1.66
CA GLN A 45 -0.50 -4.58 -0.44
C GLN A 45 -0.98 -5.64 0.55
N GLU A 46 -0.04 -6.48 1.00
CA GLU A 46 -0.11 -7.18 2.27
C GLU A 46 -0.36 -6.10 3.31
N TRP A 47 -1.61 -5.99 3.74
CA TRP A 47 -1.95 -5.18 4.90
C TRP A 47 -1.15 -5.78 6.05
N PHE A 48 -0.03 -5.13 6.38
CA PHE A 48 0.91 -5.63 7.38
C PHE A 48 0.16 -5.69 8.71
N VAL A 49 -0.20 -6.91 9.10
CA VAL A 49 -0.61 -7.22 10.46
C VAL A 49 0.62 -7.03 11.34
N ASP A 50 0.53 -6.13 12.31
CA ASP A 50 1.61 -5.89 13.27
C ASP A 50 1.69 -7.07 14.24
N GLU A 51 0.58 -7.33 14.94
CA GLU A 51 0.52 -8.33 16.00
C GLU A 51 -0.91 -8.82 16.25
N ILE A 52 -1.07 -10.09 16.63
CA ILE A 52 -2.29 -10.57 17.28
C ILE A 52 -2.11 -10.41 18.78
N ILE A 53 -2.93 -9.55 19.39
CA ILE A 53 -2.79 -9.18 20.80
C ILE A 53 -3.79 -9.91 21.71
N GLY A 54 -4.72 -10.67 21.13
CA GLY A 54 -5.76 -11.36 21.90
C GLY A 54 -6.64 -12.27 21.07
N HIS A 55 -7.45 -13.07 21.76
CA HIS A 55 -8.49 -13.90 21.18
C HIS A 55 -9.74 -13.88 22.06
N ARG A 56 -10.89 -14.18 21.46
CA ARG A 56 -12.15 -14.41 22.17
C ARG A 56 -12.94 -15.53 21.54
N TRP A 57 -13.73 -16.21 22.36
CA TRP A 57 -14.74 -17.16 21.88
C TRP A 57 -16.08 -16.45 21.75
N THR A 58 -16.69 -16.58 20.59
CA THR A 58 -18.06 -16.09 20.33
C THR A 58 -19.08 -17.09 20.88
N ASN A 59 -20.32 -16.62 21.10
CA ASN A 59 -21.44 -17.45 21.55
C ASN A 59 -21.72 -18.66 20.63
N ASN A 60 -21.31 -18.57 19.36
CA ASN A 60 -21.47 -19.62 18.37
C ASN A 60 -20.31 -20.63 18.36
N GLY A 61 -19.40 -20.56 19.34
CA GLY A 61 -18.24 -21.44 19.45
C GLY A 61 -17.12 -21.16 18.43
N LYS A 62 -17.18 -20.03 17.71
CA LYS A 62 -16.10 -19.57 16.81
C LYS A 62 -15.08 -18.71 17.56
N ILE A 63 -13.86 -18.66 17.07
CA ILE A 63 -12.77 -17.84 17.61
C ILE A 63 -12.59 -16.59 16.73
N ASP A 64 -12.56 -15.43 17.37
CA ASP A 64 -12.10 -14.19 16.77
C ASP A 64 -10.77 -13.78 17.41
N PHE A 65 -9.89 -13.17 16.63
CA PHE A 65 -8.62 -12.60 17.06
C PHE A 65 -8.67 -11.09 17.06
N GLN A 66 -8.02 -10.50 18.06
CA GLN A 66 -7.81 -9.06 18.11
C GLN A 66 -6.51 -8.75 17.36
N VAL A 67 -6.67 -8.21 16.17
CA VAL A 67 -5.58 -7.90 15.24
C VAL A 67 -5.22 -6.43 15.40
N LYS A 68 -3.95 -6.17 15.69
CA LYS A 68 -3.35 -4.84 15.64
C LYS A 68 -2.70 -4.65 14.28
N TRP A 69 -3.13 -3.63 13.55
CA TRP A 69 -2.61 -3.29 12.24
C TRP A 69 -1.39 -2.37 12.36
N THR A 70 -0.51 -2.36 11.37
CA THR A 70 0.67 -1.46 11.34
C THR A 70 0.32 0.03 11.40
N LEU A 71 -0.88 0.41 10.92
CA LEU A 71 -1.40 1.77 11.03
C LEU A 71 -1.97 2.11 12.43
N GLY A 72 -1.94 1.15 13.36
CA GLY A 72 -2.35 1.33 14.75
C GLY A 72 -3.81 0.99 15.04
N ASP A 73 -4.62 0.75 14.01
CA ASP A 73 -6.00 0.27 14.18
C ASP A 73 -6.03 -1.09 14.85
N ILE A 74 -7.12 -1.35 15.59
CA ILE A 74 -7.37 -2.66 16.21
C ILE A 74 -8.75 -3.13 15.82
N THR A 75 -8.83 -4.30 15.19
CA THR A 75 -10.09 -4.94 14.77
C THR A 75 -10.20 -6.34 15.33
N TRP A 76 -11.42 -6.89 15.29
CA TRP A 76 -11.69 -8.29 15.62
C TRP A 76 -11.94 -9.06 14.33
N GLU A 77 -11.00 -9.94 13.98
CA GLU A 77 -11.05 -10.73 12.75
C GLU A 77 -11.34 -12.20 13.06
N PRO A 78 -12.13 -12.89 12.23
CA PRO A 78 -12.42 -14.31 12.42
C PRO A 78 -11.21 -15.18 12.05
N LEU A 79 -11.07 -16.35 12.67
CA LEU A 79 -9.93 -17.27 12.46
C LEU A 79 -9.58 -17.54 10.98
N HIS A 80 -10.57 -17.66 10.09
CA HIS A 80 -10.31 -17.98 8.67
C HIS A 80 -9.60 -16.85 7.91
N GLU A 81 -9.81 -15.60 8.31
CA GLU A 81 -9.07 -14.45 7.77
C GLU A 81 -7.65 -14.42 8.35
N CYS A 82 -7.49 -14.82 9.61
CA CYS A 82 -6.18 -14.83 10.30
C CYS A 82 -5.25 -15.99 9.91
N ASN A 83 -5.76 -17.05 9.28
CA ASN A 83 -4.98 -18.24 8.94
C ASN A 83 -3.79 -17.98 8.00
N LYS A 84 -3.74 -16.82 7.34
CA LYS A 84 -2.68 -16.44 6.41
C LYS A 84 -1.59 -15.59 7.05
N PHE A 85 -1.75 -15.19 8.31
CA PHE A 85 -0.84 -14.25 8.98
C PHE A 85 0.24 -14.97 9.77
N GLU A 86 1.51 -14.63 9.54
CA GLU A 86 2.64 -15.03 10.41
C GLU A 86 2.43 -14.60 11.87
N ALA A 87 1.69 -13.51 12.09
CA ALA A 87 1.30 -13.05 13.42
C ALA A 87 0.45 -14.08 14.19
N LEU A 88 -0.32 -14.92 13.51
CA LEU A 88 -1.09 -16.00 14.16
C LEU A 88 -0.15 -17.10 14.66
N GLU A 89 0.82 -17.52 13.84
CA GLU A 89 1.79 -18.55 14.23
C GLU A 89 2.56 -18.12 15.48
N ARG A 90 3.12 -16.90 15.47
CA ARG A 90 3.81 -16.31 16.64
C ARG A 90 2.92 -16.26 17.88
N TYR A 91 1.64 -15.90 17.73
CA TYR A 91 0.70 -15.86 18.84
C TYR A 91 0.46 -17.25 19.44
N LEU A 92 0.30 -18.27 18.60
CA LEU A 92 0.12 -19.66 19.05
C LEU A 92 1.39 -20.20 19.73
N GLU A 93 2.58 -19.88 19.20
CA GLU A 93 3.87 -20.23 19.79
C GLU A 93 4.03 -19.66 21.21
N ILE A 94 3.67 -18.40 21.43
CA ILE A 94 3.68 -17.78 22.77
C ILE A 94 2.73 -18.50 23.73
N HIS A 95 1.65 -19.06 23.22
CA HIS A 95 0.71 -19.88 23.96
C HIS A 95 1.10 -21.36 24.06
N GLU A 96 2.28 -21.75 23.54
CA GLU A 96 2.80 -23.12 23.50
C GLU A 96 1.84 -24.13 22.85
N ILE A 97 1.05 -23.67 21.89
CA ILE A 97 0.08 -24.49 21.14
C ILE A 97 0.32 -24.37 19.65
N ASN A 98 -0.13 -25.35 18.89
CA ASN A 98 -0.04 -25.35 17.42
C ASN A 98 -1.43 -25.29 16.76
N ASN A 99 -2.49 -25.24 17.57
CA ASN A 99 -3.86 -25.25 17.08
C ASN A 99 -4.70 -24.19 17.82
N PRO A 100 -5.29 -23.21 17.10
CA PRO A 100 -6.16 -22.18 17.67
C PRO A 100 -7.27 -22.72 18.57
N TRP A 101 -7.79 -23.92 18.31
CA TRP A 101 -8.86 -24.52 19.10
C TRP A 101 -8.43 -24.96 20.51
N GLN A 102 -7.12 -24.96 20.80
CA GLN A 102 -6.56 -25.23 22.13
C GLN A 102 -6.46 -23.95 22.98
N LEU A 103 -6.78 -22.79 22.42
CA LEU A 103 -6.74 -21.52 23.15
C LEU A 103 -7.72 -21.53 24.34
N PRO A 104 -7.32 -20.97 25.49
CA PRO A 104 -8.14 -20.97 26.69
C PRO A 104 -9.46 -20.22 26.46
N ARG A 105 -10.57 -20.83 26.87
CA ARG A 105 -11.87 -20.16 26.94
C ARG A 105 -11.90 -19.31 28.20
N ARG A 106 -11.54 -18.04 28.09
CA ARG A 106 -11.78 -17.09 29.19
C ARG A 106 -13.28 -16.88 29.31
N HIS A 107 -13.83 -17.33 30.44
CA HIS A 107 -15.22 -17.15 30.86
C HIS A 107 -15.49 -15.72 31.33
#